data_AF-A0A438HFA4-F1
#
_entry.id   AF-A0A438HFA4-F1
#
_cell.length_a   1.000
_cell.length_b   1.000
_cell.length_c   1.000
_cell.angle_alpha   90.00
_cell.angle_beta   90.00
_cell.angle_gamma   90.00
#
_symmetry.space_group_name_H-M   'P 1'
#
loop_
_entity.id
_entity.type
_entity.pdbx_description
1 polymer ?
#
loop_
_entity_poly.entity_id
_entity_poly.type
_entity_poly.pdbx_seq_one_letter_code
_entity_poly.pdbx_strand_id
1 'polypeptide(L)'
;MVAYEMCPDGPGGYVVSSYIFFLDNLIDHADDVKELRSKHILYNYLGSDEDVAQIFNEIANDLVDTEAYEGVKSRIQEHYRQEREYLDS
;
A
#
# COMPACT_ATOMS: atom_id res chain seq x y z
N MET A 1 13.04 -7.01 9.96
CA MET A 1 12.84 -6.71 8.53
C MET A 1 13.23 -5.26 8.24
N VAL A 2 12.58 -4.27 8.86
CA VAL A 2 12.96 -2.85 8.79
C VAL A 2 14.43 -2.63 9.17
N ALA A 3 14.88 -3.22 10.29
CA ALA A 3 16.29 -3.15 10.72
C ALA A 3 17.29 -3.75 9.72
N TYR A 4 16.86 -4.66 8.84
CA TYR A 4 17.70 -5.25 7.80
C TYR A 4 17.81 -4.33 6.58
N GLU A 5 16.73 -3.64 6.19
CA GLU A 5 16.75 -2.61 5.13
C GLU A 5 17.45 -1.32 5.55
N MET A 6 17.42 -1.04 6.85
CA MET A 6 18.12 0.08 7.49
C MET A 6 19.62 -0.16 7.70
N CYS A 7 20.09 -1.40 7.51
CA CYS A 7 21.49 -1.74 7.70
C CYS A 7 22.35 -1.11 6.60
N PRO A 8 23.52 -0.53 6.91
CA PRO A 8 24.47 -0.05 5.89
C PRO A 8 24.88 -1.13 4.89
N ASP A 9 24.91 -2.39 5.34
CA ASP A 9 25.21 -3.58 4.52
C ASP A 9 23.94 -4.27 3.98
N GLY A 10 22.77 -3.70 4.29
CA GLY A 10 21.46 -4.20 3.86
C GLY A 10 21.15 -3.89 2.40
N PRO A 11 20.10 -4.49 1.84
CA PRO A 11 19.57 -4.06 0.55
C PRO A 11 19.13 -2.60 0.69
N GLY A 12 19.95 -1.68 0.19
CA GLY A 12 19.67 -0.25 0.30
C GLY A 12 18.31 0.11 -0.31
N GLY A 13 17.63 1.08 0.29
CA GLY A 13 16.50 1.77 -0.34
C GLY A 13 15.11 1.46 0.20
N TYR A 14 14.96 0.85 1.39
CA TYR A 14 13.66 0.68 2.06
C TYR A 14 12.56 0.02 1.18
N VAL A 15 12.94 -0.82 0.22
CA VAL A 15 12.04 -1.25 -0.85
C VAL A 15 10.81 -2.01 -0.32
N VAL A 16 10.99 -2.86 0.69
CA VAL A 16 9.91 -3.61 1.33
C VAL A 16 9.10 -2.71 2.26
N SER A 17 9.74 -1.96 3.15
CA SER A 17 9.05 -1.06 4.08
C SER A 17 8.22 0.00 3.34
N SER A 18 8.77 0.58 2.27
CA SER A 18 8.09 1.56 1.43
C SER A 18 6.90 0.98 0.67
N TYR A 19 6.99 -0.27 0.22
CA TYR A 19 5.89 -0.98 -0.41
C TYR A 19 4.78 -1.32 0.58
N ILE A 20 5.13 -1.77 1.80
CA ILE A 20 4.15 -2.04 2.86
C ILE A 20 3.44 -0.74 3.25
N PHE A 21 4.19 0.34 3.45
CA PHE A 21 3.61 1.65 3.73
C PHE A 21 2.68 2.12 2.60
N PHE A 22 3.04 1.90 1.33
CA PHE A 22 2.15 2.20 0.20
C PHE A 22 0.86 1.38 0.25
N LEU A 23 0.92 0.08 0.57
CA LEU A 23 -0.28 -0.77 0.69
C LEU A 23 -1.16 -0.36 1.88
N ASP A 24 -0.56 0.02 3.00
CA ASP A 24 -1.28 0.55 4.17
C ASP A 24 -2.09 1.80 3.84
N ASN A 25 -1.55 2.72 3.01
CA ASN A 25 -2.32 3.86 2.51
C ASN A 25 -3.55 3.48 1.65
N LEU A 26 -3.64 2.24 1.18
CA LEU A 26 -4.77 1.74 0.40
C LEU A 26 -5.71 0.84 1.21
N ILE A 27 -5.30 0.37 2.39
CA ILE A 27 -5.97 -0.67 3.17
C ILE A 27 -6.17 -0.14 4.58
N ASP A 28 -7.38 0.35 4.88
CA ASP A 28 -7.75 0.75 6.25
C ASP A 28 -8.69 -0.29 6.86
N HIS A 29 -9.59 -0.85 6.04
CA HIS A 29 -10.63 -1.80 6.44
C HIS A 29 -10.69 -3.03 5.53
N ALA A 30 -11.39 -4.08 6.00
CA ALA A 30 -11.57 -5.33 5.23
C ALA A 30 -12.25 -5.11 3.86
N ASP A 31 -13.13 -4.10 3.75
CA ASP A 31 -13.77 -3.76 2.48
C ASP A 31 -12.77 -3.25 1.43
N ASP A 32 -11.72 -2.53 1.83
CA ASP A 32 -10.66 -2.10 0.92
C ASP A 32 -9.88 -3.30 0.38
N VAL A 33 -9.55 -4.26 1.25
CA VAL A 33 -8.89 -5.52 0.87
C VAL A 33 -9.76 -6.29 -0.14
N LYS A 34 -11.06 -6.38 0.14
CA LYS A 34 -12.03 -7.05 -0.73
C LYS A 34 -12.13 -6.38 -2.10
N GLU A 35 -12.20 -5.06 -2.15
CA GLU A 35 -12.22 -4.25 -3.37
C GLU A 35 -10.95 -4.54 -4.20
N LEU A 36 -9.76 -4.39 -3.60
CA LEU A 36 -8.47 -4.61 -4.26
C LEU A 36 -8.32 -6.05 -4.79
N ARG A 37 -8.78 -7.05 -4.03
CA ARG A 37 -8.81 -8.45 -4.48
C ARG A 37 -9.75 -8.66 -5.66
N SER A 38 -10.94 -8.08 -5.61
CA SER A 38 -11.95 -8.21 -6.68
C SER A 38 -11.46 -7.64 -8.01
N LYS A 39 -10.59 -6.63 -7.95
CA LYS A 39 -9.92 -5.99 -9.11
C LYS A 39 -8.60 -6.65 -9.49
N HIS A 40 -8.22 -7.74 -8.82
CA HIS A 40 -6.95 -8.46 -9.02
C HIS A 40 -5.68 -7.61 -8.79
N ILE A 41 -5.78 -6.58 -7.96
CA ILE A 41 -4.66 -5.72 -7.55
C ILE A 41 -3.88 -6.37 -6.40
N LEU A 42 -4.60 -6.99 -5.46
CA LEU A 42 -4.05 -7.65 -4.29
C LEU A 42 -4.40 -9.14 -4.30
N TYR A 43 -3.40 -9.99 -4.04
CA TYR A 43 -3.61 -11.41 -3.77
C TYR A 43 -3.49 -11.67 -2.28
N ASN A 44 -4.57 -12.15 -1.67
CA ASN A 44 -4.61 -12.48 -0.25
C ASN A 44 -4.21 -13.96 -0.03
N TYR A 45 -3.10 -14.16 0.67
CA TYR A 45 -2.63 -15.45 1.18
C TYR A 45 -2.49 -15.45 2.71
N LEU A 46 -2.99 -14.41 3.38
CA LEU A 46 -2.78 -14.13 4.80
C LEU A 46 -4.00 -14.48 5.67
N GLY A 47 -5.13 -14.86 5.07
CA GLY A 47 -6.33 -15.28 5.79
C GLY A 47 -7.59 -14.59 5.27
N SER A 48 -8.44 -14.13 6.19
CA SER A 48 -9.61 -13.30 5.87
C SER A 48 -9.20 -11.89 5.42
N ASP A 49 -10.16 -11.11 4.94
CA ASP A 49 -9.89 -9.72 4.55
C ASP A 49 -9.68 -8.83 5.78
N GLU A 50 -10.31 -9.19 6.91
CA GLU A 50 -10.08 -8.61 8.24
C GLU A 50 -8.66 -8.87 8.74
N ASP A 51 -8.17 -10.11 8.62
CA ASP A 51 -6.80 -10.46 9.03
C ASP A 51 -5.76 -9.65 8.24
N VAL A 52 -5.98 -9.47 6.93
CA VAL A 52 -5.11 -8.66 6.09
C VAL A 52 -5.10 -7.21 6.54
N ALA A 53 -6.27 -6.59 6.70
CA ALA A 53 -6.36 -5.18 7.13
C ALA A 53 -5.69 -4.96 8.49
N GLN A 54 -5.92 -5.88 9.43
CA GLN A 54 -5.27 -5.82 10.74
C GLN A 54 -3.73 -5.88 10.63
N ILE A 55 -3.19 -6.82 9.86
CA ILE A 55 -1.74 -6.98 9.71
C ILE A 55 -1.09 -5.73 9.10
N PHE A 56 -1.70 -5.13 8.06
CA PHE A 56 -1.14 -3.93 7.44
C PHE A 56 -1.16 -2.74 8.41
N ASN A 57 -2.30 -2.49 9.07
CA ASN A 57 -2.43 -1.43 10.06
C ASN A 57 -1.45 -1.61 11.24
N GLU A 58 -1.21 -2.84 11.70
CA GLU A 58 -0.27 -3.11 12.79
C GLU A 58 1.20 -2.90 12.37
N ILE A 59 1.60 -3.42 11.20
CA ILE A 59 2.98 -3.37 10.76
C ILE A 59 3.37 -1.95 10.33
N ALA A 60 2.47 -1.20 9.70
CA ALA A 60 2.76 0.13 9.18
C ALA A 60 2.96 1.20 10.27
N ASN A 61 2.40 1.01 11.47
CA ASN A 61 2.57 1.94 12.60
C ASN A 61 4.05 2.20 12.97
N ASP A 62 4.92 1.22 12.73
CA ASP A 62 6.35 1.32 13.03
C ASP A 62 7.21 1.66 11.80
N LEU A 63 6.59 1.94 10.64
CA LEU A 63 7.29 2.26 9.40
C LEU A 63 7.41 3.77 9.19
N VAL A 64 8.53 4.18 8.61
CA VAL A 64 8.76 5.55 8.17
C VAL A 64 8.43 5.65 6.69
N ASP A 65 7.63 6.66 6.31
CA ASP A 65 7.42 6.96 4.90
C ASP A 65 8.75 7.37 4.25
N THR A 66 9.08 6.74 3.14
CA THR A 66 10.34 6.92 2.42
C THR A 66 10.12 7.57 1.05
N GLU A 67 8.89 8.01 0.76
CA GLU A 67 8.48 8.69 -0.48
C GLU A 67 8.68 7.86 -1.76
N ALA A 68 9.18 6.62 -1.67
CA ALA A 68 9.58 5.80 -2.81
C ALA A 68 8.44 5.55 -3.81
N TYR A 69 7.19 5.59 -3.35
CA TYR A 69 5.98 5.39 -4.15
C TYR A 69 5.16 6.67 -4.38
N GLU A 70 5.68 7.87 -4.06
CA GLU A 70 4.94 9.13 -4.29
C GLU A 70 4.50 9.32 -5.75
N GLY A 71 5.36 8.98 -6.70
CA GLY A 71 5.02 9.06 -8.13
C GLY A 71 3.87 8.12 -8.50
N VAL A 72 3.78 6.96 -7.86
CA VAL A 72 2.67 6.00 -8.07
C VAL A 72 1.40 6.55 -7.46
N LYS A 73 1.43 7.01 -6.19
CA LYS A 73 0.30 7.66 -5.51
C LYS A 73 -0.25 8.82 -6.35
N SER A 74 0.64 9.66 -6.88
CA SER A 74 0.27 10.81 -7.72
C SER A 74 -0.44 10.39 -9.01
N ARG A 75 0.08 9.37 -9.71
CA ARG A 75 -0.52 8.87 -10.96
C ARG A 75 -1.88 8.21 -10.75
N ILE A 76 -2.04 7.46 -9.65
CA ILE A 76 -3.35 6.90 -9.26
C ILE A 76 -4.34 8.04 -9.03
N GLN A 77 -3.96 9.04 -8.24
CA GLN A 77 -4.81 10.18 -7.93
C GLN A 77 -5.19 11.00 -9.18
N GLU A 78 -4.26 11.18 -10.11
CA GLU A 78 -4.51 11.85 -11.38
C GLU A 78 -5.51 11.07 -12.24
N HIS A 79 -5.34 9.76 -12.36
CA HIS A 79 -6.26 8.90 -13.10
C HIS A 79 -7.69 8.97 -12.54
N TYR A 80 -7.85 8.88 -11.22
CA TYR A 80 -9.15 9.00 -10.57
C TYR A 80 -9.82 10.37 -10.80
N ARG A 81 -9.06 11.46 -10.86
CA ARG A 81 -9.62 12.79 -11.17
C ARG A 81 -10.12 12.86 -12.61
N GLN A 82 -9.36 12.32 -13.56
CA GLN A 82 -9.73 12.33 -14.98
C GLN A 82 -11.00 11.50 -15.24
N GLU A 83 -11.11 10.30 -14.65
CA GLU A 83 -12.33 9.49 -14.78
C GLU A 83 -13.56 10.19 -14.20
N ARG A 84 -13.39 10.90 -13.08
CA ARG A 84 -14.48 11.65 -12.45
C ARG A 84 -14.93 12.83 -13.31
N GLU A 85 -14.00 13.59 -13.88
CA GLU A 85 -14.31 14.70 -14.80
C GLU A 85 -15.01 14.22 -16.08
N TYR A 86 -14.71 13.01 -16.56
CA TYR A 86 -15.40 12.39 -17.70
C TYR A 86 -16.83 11.96 -17.37
N LEU A 87 -17.08 11.46 -16.16
CA LEU A 87 -18.41 11.04 -15.70
C LEU A 87 -19.34 12.21 -15.35
N ASP A 88 -18.76 13.35 -14.97
CA ASP A 88 -19.48 14.59 -14.62
C ASP A 88 -19.71 15.54 -15.82
N SER A 89 -19.22 15.19 -17.02
CA SER A 89 -19.38 15.96 -18.29
C SER A 89 -20.48 15.40 -19.19
#